data_AF-A0A7H4PDN7-F1
#
_entry.id   AF-A0A7H4PDN7-F1
#
_cell.length_a   1.000
_cell.length_b   1.000
_cell.length_c   1.000
_cell.angle_alpha   90.00
_cell.angle_beta   90.00
_cell.angle_gamma   90.00
#
_symmetry.space_group_name_H-M   'P 1'
#
loop_
_entity.id
_entity.type
_entity.pdbx_description
1 polymer ?
#
loop_
_entity_poly.entity_id
_entity_poly.type
_entity_poly.pdbx_seq_one_letter_code
_entity_poly.pdbx_strand_id
1 'polypeptide(L)'
;MGTMIQSYRLSEQDFRGERFADWPCDLKGNNDLLVLSKPDVITAIHDAYFAAGADIIETNTFNSTTIAMADYQMESLSAEINFVAAKLARASADAWTARTPEKPRYVAGVLGPTNRTASISPDVNDPAFRNITFDGLVEAYRESHQSAGGRRGGSDSD
;
A
#
# COMPACT_ATOMS: atom_id res chain seq x y z
N MET A 1 4.43 2.60 9.39
CA MET A 1 5.09 2.09 8.17
C MET A 1 6.19 3.02 7.63
N GLY A 2 5.87 4.22 7.10
CA GLY A 2 6.83 5.06 6.36
C GLY A 2 8.12 5.46 7.10
N THR A 3 8.06 5.78 8.40
CA THR A 3 9.25 6.10 9.21
C THR A 3 10.20 4.90 9.35
N MET A 4 9.65 3.70 9.49
CA MET A 4 10.45 2.47 9.54
C MET A 4 11.14 2.23 8.20
N ILE A 5 10.44 2.38 7.07
CA ILE A 5 11.02 2.24 5.73
C ILE A 5 12.20 3.22 5.53
N GLN A 6 12.06 4.48 5.96
CA GLN A 6 13.13 5.47 5.86
C GLN A 6 14.41 5.05 6.60
N SER A 7 14.28 4.29 7.70
CA SER A 7 15.45 3.80 8.47
C SER A 7 16.33 2.82 7.70
N TYR A 8 15.76 2.09 6.71
CA TYR A 8 16.50 1.16 5.85
C TYR A 8 17.33 1.87 4.77
N ARG A 9 17.16 3.18 4.58
CA ARG A 9 17.91 4.02 3.61
C ARG A 9 17.96 3.42 2.19
N LEU A 10 16.84 2.87 1.75
CA LEU A 10 16.72 2.20 0.46
C LEU A 10 17.07 3.13 -0.71
N SER A 11 17.78 2.56 -1.69
CA SER A 11 18.19 3.21 -2.94
C SER A 11 17.14 3.03 -4.03
N GLU A 12 17.26 3.78 -5.14
CA GLU A 12 16.39 3.58 -6.32
C GLU A 12 16.40 2.13 -6.82
N GLN A 13 17.57 1.48 -6.80
CA GLN A 13 17.72 0.08 -7.20
C GLN A 13 16.92 -0.87 -6.31
N ASP A 14 16.77 -0.54 -5.02
CA ASP A 14 15.97 -1.32 -4.09
C ASP A 14 14.48 -1.24 -4.40
N PHE A 15 13.98 -0.06 -4.79
CA PHE A 15 12.59 0.10 -5.21
C PHE A 15 12.31 -0.62 -6.54
N ARG A 16 13.25 -0.55 -7.49
CA ARG A 16 13.13 -1.24 -8.78
C ARG A 16 13.17 -2.75 -8.66
N GLY A 17 14.07 -3.28 -7.82
CA GLY A 17 14.40 -4.70 -7.82
C GLY A 17 14.79 -5.18 -9.23
N GLU A 18 14.58 -6.46 -9.50
CA GLU A 18 14.83 -7.03 -10.84
C GLU A 18 13.68 -6.71 -11.81
N ARG A 19 12.43 -6.79 -11.32
CA ARG A 19 11.23 -6.68 -12.15
C ARG A 19 11.06 -5.32 -12.82
N PHE A 20 11.50 -4.24 -12.16
CA PHE A 20 11.31 -2.86 -12.63
C PHE A 20 12.64 -2.16 -12.94
N ALA A 21 13.70 -2.93 -13.24
CA ALA A 21 15.02 -2.39 -13.53
C ALA A 21 14.97 -1.31 -14.64
N ASP A 22 14.27 -1.58 -15.74
CA ASP A 22 14.15 -0.71 -16.90
C ASP A 22 12.87 0.17 -16.89
N TRP A 23 12.24 0.37 -15.73
CA TRP A 23 11.02 1.20 -15.64
C TRP A 23 11.30 2.66 -16.05
N PRO A 24 10.42 3.33 -16.83
CA PRO A 24 10.73 4.58 -17.51
C PRO A 24 10.87 5.82 -16.61
N CYS A 25 10.50 5.74 -15.33
CA CYS A 25 10.62 6.83 -14.37
C CYS A 25 11.20 6.34 -13.03
N ASP A 26 11.61 7.27 -12.18
CA ASP A 26 12.11 6.98 -10.83
C ASP A 26 11.00 6.40 -9.94
N LEU A 27 11.33 5.35 -9.17
CA LEU A 27 10.39 4.62 -8.32
C LEU A 27 10.61 4.86 -6.83
N LYS A 28 11.76 5.42 -6.45
CA LYS A 28 12.05 5.79 -5.06
C LYS A 28 11.01 6.77 -4.55
N GLY A 29 10.42 6.41 -3.42
CA GLY A 29 9.31 7.15 -2.81
C GLY A 29 7.97 6.40 -2.94
N ASN A 30 7.83 5.49 -3.90
CA ASN A 30 6.70 4.57 -3.99
C ASN A 30 6.85 3.44 -2.94
N ASN A 31 6.61 3.74 -1.67
CA ASN A 31 6.77 2.78 -0.58
C ASN A 31 5.88 1.55 -0.73
N ASP A 32 4.69 1.72 -1.30
CA ASP A 32 3.74 0.64 -1.57
C ASP A 32 4.35 -0.43 -2.51
N LEU A 33 5.16 -0.03 -3.50
CA LEU A 33 5.86 -0.94 -4.42
C LEU A 33 6.77 -1.96 -3.71
N LEU A 34 7.27 -1.61 -2.51
CA LEU A 34 8.22 -2.47 -1.78
C LEU A 34 7.61 -3.81 -1.36
N VAL A 35 6.28 -3.97 -1.38
CA VAL A 35 5.66 -5.30 -1.20
C VAL A 35 6.02 -6.27 -2.32
N LEU A 36 6.36 -5.76 -3.51
CA LEU A 36 6.80 -6.55 -4.66
C LEU A 36 8.32 -6.62 -4.76
N SER A 37 9.03 -5.50 -4.57
CA SER A 37 10.49 -5.45 -4.79
C SER A 37 11.32 -5.79 -3.55
N LYS A 38 10.80 -5.55 -2.34
CA LYS A 38 11.46 -5.83 -1.05
C LYS A 38 10.49 -6.41 0.00
N PRO A 39 9.80 -7.52 -0.30
CA PRO A 39 8.82 -8.11 0.62
C PRO A 39 9.38 -8.44 2.01
N ASP A 40 10.67 -8.79 2.09
CA ASP A 40 11.36 -9.08 3.35
C ASP A 40 11.43 -7.86 4.27
N VAL A 41 11.65 -6.66 3.71
CA VAL A 41 11.69 -5.41 4.49
C VAL A 41 10.31 -5.10 5.06
N ILE A 42 9.26 -5.26 4.25
CA ILE A 42 7.89 -5.02 4.71
C ILE A 42 7.48 -6.04 5.78
N THR A 43 7.80 -7.31 5.59
CA THR A 43 7.58 -8.37 6.59
C THR A 43 8.30 -8.07 7.90
N ALA A 44 9.58 -7.69 7.83
CA ALA A 44 10.36 -7.34 9.01
C ALA A 44 9.78 -6.14 9.78
N ILE A 45 9.18 -5.16 9.08
CA ILE A 45 8.50 -4.04 9.72
C ILE A 45 7.21 -4.49 10.41
N HIS A 46 6.39 -5.33 9.77
CA HIS A 46 5.20 -5.91 10.41
C HIS A 46 5.59 -6.68 11.68
N ASP A 47 6.61 -7.54 11.59
CA ASP A 47 7.11 -8.31 12.72
C ASP A 47 7.63 -7.42 13.85
N ALA A 48 8.29 -6.30 13.52
CA ALA A 48 8.75 -5.35 14.52
C ALA A 48 7.59 -4.70 15.28
N TYR A 49 6.47 -4.38 14.62
CA TYR A 49 5.29 -3.85 15.30
C TYR A 49 4.65 -4.90 16.23
N PHE A 50 4.52 -6.14 15.79
CA PHE A 50 4.02 -7.21 16.65
C PHE A 50 4.95 -7.52 17.82
N ALA A 51 6.27 -7.50 17.60
CA ALA A 51 7.28 -7.64 18.65
C ALA A 51 7.19 -6.51 19.69
N ALA A 52 6.85 -5.29 19.25
CA ALA A 52 6.60 -4.15 20.12
C ALA A 52 5.24 -4.21 20.85
N GLY A 53 4.43 -5.24 20.57
CA GLY A 53 3.19 -5.53 21.29
C GLY A 53 1.91 -5.10 20.56
N ALA A 54 1.98 -4.65 19.31
CA ALA A 54 0.79 -4.33 18.52
C ALA A 54 -0.15 -5.54 18.38
N ASP A 55 -1.46 -5.28 18.41
CA ASP A 55 -2.51 -6.26 18.13
C ASP A 55 -2.98 -6.21 16.67
N ILE A 56 -2.87 -5.03 16.07
CA ILE A 56 -3.33 -4.74 14.72
C ILE A 56 -2.19 -4.08 13.96
N ILE A 57 -1.99 -4.47 12.71
CA ILE A 57 -1.12 -3.78 11.75
C ILE A 57 -1.92 -3.35 10.53
N GLU A 58 -1.39 -2.36 9.84
CA GLU A 58 -1.92 -1.86 8.58
C GLU A 58 -1.20 -2.51 7.39
N THR A 59 -1.93 -2.76 6.31
CA THR A 59 -1.33 -3.10 5.02
C THR A 59 -0.51 -1.94 4.48
N ASN A 60 0.57 -2.24 3.75
CA ASN A 60 1.37 -1.21 3.05
C ASN A 60 0.70 -0.80 1.72
N THR A 61 -0.48 -0.16 1.82
CA THR A 61 -1.35 0.15 0.66
C THR A 61 -1.87 1.58 0.61
N PHE A 62 -1.22 2.51 1.33
CA PHE A 62 -1.68 3.90 1.45
C PHE A 62 -1.84 4.61 0.09
N ASN A 63 -0.94 4.37 -0.87
CA ASN A 63 -0.99 4.95 -2.22
C ASN A 63 -1.38 3.93 -3.29
N SER A 64 -1.82 2.73 -2.90
CA SER A 64 -2.15 1.64 -3.84
C SER A 64 -3.53 1.84 -4.46
N THR A 65 -3.68 2.95 -5.20
CA THR A 65 -4.84 3.25 -6.04
C THR A 65 -4.33 3.53 -7.45
N THR A 66 -5.14 3.27 -8.48
CA THR A 66 -4.79 3.64 -9.86
C THR A 66 -4.44 5.13 -9.99
N ILE A 67 -5.09 6.01 -9.22
CA ILE A 67 -4.85 7.45 -9.25
C ILE A 67 -3.46 7.83 -8.73
N ALA A 68 -3.06 7.31 -7.57
CA ALA A 68 -1.76 7.64 -6.98
C ALA A 68 -0.61 6.90 -7.67
N MET A 69 -0.84 5.68 -8.16
CA MET A 69 0.15 4.92 -8.92
C MET A 69 0.47 5.54 -10.28
N ALA A 70 -0.38 6.42 -10.80
CA ALA A 70 -0.13 7.15 -12.05
C ALA A 70 1.11 8.06 -11.98
N ASP A 71 1.47 8.57 -10.79
CA ASP A 71 2.71 9.35 -10.61
C ASP A 71 3.97 8.53 -10.94
N TYR A 72 3.87 7.20 -10.85
CA TYR A 72 4.93 6.24 -11.16
C TYR A 72 4.65 5.42 -12.43
N GLN A 73 3.61 5.75 -13.19
CA GLN A 73 3.14 5.00 -14.37
C GLN A 73 2.80 3.52 -14.07
N MET A 74 2.33 3.24 -12.84
CA MET A 74 2.10 1.90 -12.29
C MET A 74 0.62 1.58 -12.05
N GLU A 75 -0.31 2.26 -12.69
CA GLU A 75 -1.76 2.13 -12.46
C GLU A 75 -2.22 0.66 -12.59
N SER A 76 -1.68 -0.06 -13.57
CA SER A 76 -1.97 -1.47 -13.82
C SER A 76 -1.52 -2.42 -12.70
N LEU A 77 -0.63 -1.97 -11.81
CA LEU A 77 -0.10 -2.76 -10.68
C LEU A 77 -0.85 -2.49 -9.37
N SER A 78 -1.76 -1.52 -9.32
CA SER A 78 -2.53 -1.16 -8.11
C SER A 78 -3.16 -2.39 -7.45
N ALA A 79 -3.88 -3.20 -8.24
CA ALA A 79 -4.53 -4.42 -7.75
C ALA A 79 -3.54 -5.44 -7.19
N GLU A 80 -2.44 -5.67 -7.91
CA GLU A 80 -1.42 -6.64 -7.49
C GLU A 80 -0.74 -6.21 -6.19
N ILE A 81 -0.40 -4.93 -6.07
CA ILE A 81 0.22 -4.36 -4.87
C ILE A 81 -0.71 -4.52 -3.67
N ASN A 82 -1.99 -4.16 -3.80
CA ASN A 82 -2.98 -4.36 -2.73
C ASN A 82 -3.06 -5.82 -2.28
N PHE A 83 -3.16 -6.73 -3.25
CA PHE A 83 -3.28 -8.16 -2.98
C PHE A 83 -2.06 -8.72 -2.27
N VAL A 84 -0.85 -8.40 -2.75
CA VAL A 84 0.40 -8.89 -2.15
C VAL A 84 0.63 -8.27 -0.78
N ALA A 85 0.34 -6.98 -0.61
CA ALA A 85 0.46 -6.28 0.67
C ALA A 85 -0.42 -6.93 1.75
N ALA A 86 -1.69 -7.20 1.42
CA ALA A 86 -2.62 -7.85 2.33
C ALA A 86 -2.14 -9.26 2.70
N LYS A 87 -1.67 -10.03 1.72
CA LYS A 87 -1.13 -11.38 1.94
C LYS A 87 0.09 -11.39 2.85
N LEU A 88 1.03 -10.44 2.68
CA LEU A 88 2.21 -10.32 3.54
C LEU A 88 1.83 -9.95 4.98
N ALA A 89 0.91 -9.00 5.15
CA ALA A 89 0.41 -8.62 6.47
C ALA A 89 -0.29 -9.79 7.17
N ARG A 90 -1.16 -10.52 6.47
CA ARG A 90 -1.87 -11.70 6.98
C ARG A 90 -0.91 -12.81 7.38
N ALA A 91 0.08 -13.10 6.54
CA ALA A 91 1.07 -14.13 6.84
C ALA A 91 1.87 -13.81 8.13
N SER A 92 2.27 -12.55 8.32
CA SER A 92 2.92 -12.12 9.57
C SER A 92 1.96 -12.23 10.76
N ALA A 93 0.72 -11.73 10.64
CA ALA A 93 -0.28 -11.81 11.70
C ALA A 93 -0.59 -13.26 12.12
N ASP A 94 -0.71 -14.18 11.17
CA ASP A 94 -0.92 -15.62 11.42
C ASP A 94 0.27 -16.24 12.14
N ALA A 95 1.49 -15.95 11.68
CA ALA A 95 2.70 -16.46 12.30
C ALA A 95 2.82 -15.98 13.76
N TRP A 96 2.51 -14.72 14.04
CA TRP A 96 2.51 -14.19 15.40
C TRP A 96 1.38 -14.78 16.25
N THR A 97 0.16 -14.90 15.71
CA THR A 97 -0.97 -15.54 16.38
C THR A 97 -0.65 -16.97 16.76
N ALA A 98 -0.04 -17.75 15.87
CA ALA A 98 0.36 -19.12 16.17
C ALA A 98 1.40 -19.22 17.30
N ARG A 99 2.23 -18.19 17.50
CA ARG A 99 3.23 -18.14 18.59
C ARG A 99 2.61 -17.83 19.95
N THR A 100 1.54 -17.03 20.00
CA THR A 100 0.81 -16.74 21.23
C THR A 100 -0.70 -16.73 20.95
N PRO A 101 -1.34 -17.92 20.90
CA PRO A 101 -2.73 -18.09 20.47
C PRO A 101 -3.76 -17.31 21.28
N GLU A 102 -3.45 -16.97 22.53
CA GLU A 102 -4.27 -16.16 23.43
C GLU A 102 -4.36 -14.67 23.01
N LYS A 103 -3.48 -14.24 22.10
CA LYS A 103 -3.41 -12.87 21.57
C LYS A 103 -3.50 -12.90 20.04
N PRO A 104 -4.69 -13.03 19.43
CA PRO A 104 -4.83 -13.00 17.98
C PRO A 104 -4.39 -11.65 17.39
N ARG A 105 -3.73 -11.69 16.22
CA ARG A 105 -3.29 -10.50 15.48
C ARG A 105 -4.20 -10.26 14.29
N TYR A 106 -4.46 -8.98 14.04
CA TYR A 106 -5.37 -8.53 13.01
C TYR A 106 -4.67 -7.67 11.97
N VAL A 107 -5.26 -7.65 10.78
CA VAL A 107 -4.79 -6.84 9.65
C VAL A 107 -5.87 -5.86 9.22
N ALA A 108 -5.56 -4.57 9.28
CA ALA A 108 -6.40 -3.51 8.74
C ALA A 108 -5.97 -3.17 7.31
N GLY A 109 -6.91 -3.23 6.37
CA GLY A 109 -6.69 -2.74 5.00
C GLY A 109 -6.68 -1.22 4.97
N VAL A 110 -5.63 -0.62 4.38
CA VAL A 110 -5.51 0.85 4.26
C VAL A 110 -5.92 1.33 2.87
N LEU A 111 -6.75 2.37 2.84
CA LEU A 111 -7.09 3.16 1.65
C LEU A 111 -6.71 4.63 1.93
N GLY A 112 -5.60 5.10 1.37
CA GLY A 112 -5.17 6.50 1.54
C GLY A 112 -5.90 7.47 0.59
N PRO A 113 -5.86 8.79 0.86
CA PRO A 113 -6.73 9.80 0.24
C PRO A 113 -6.46 10.10 -1.26
N THR A 114 -5.57 9.34 -1.92
CA THR A 114 -4.96 9.67 -3.23
C THR A 114 -4.18 11.00 -3.22
N ASN A 115 -3.53 11.34 -4.34
CA ASN A 115 -2.86 12.62 -4.56
C ASN A 115 -3.77 13.68 -5.25
N ARG A 116 -5.04 13.35 -5.51
CA ARG A 116 -6.01 14.25 -6.17
C ARG A 116 -7.15 14.59 -5.22
N THR A 117 -7.64 15.82 -5.31
CA THR A 117 -8.77 16.30 -4.50
C THR A 117 -9.95 16.68 -5.38
N ALA A 118 -11.14 16.22 -5.00
CA ALA A 118 -12.39 16.60 -5.66
C ALA A 118 -12.98 17.91 -5.11
N SER A 119 -12.47 18.42 -3.98
CA SER A 119 -13.03 19.59 -3.30
C SER A 119 -12.30 20.89 -3.59
N ILE A 120 -11.04 20.84 -4.05
CA ILE A 120 -10.19 22.01 -4.31
C ILE A 120 -9.71 21.97 -5.76
N SER A 121 -9.75 23.11 -6.45
CA SER A 121 -9.16 23.20 -7.79
C SER A 121 -7.63 23.21 -7.70
N PRO A 122 -6.93 22.41 -8.52
CA PRO A 122 -5.47 22.51 -8.66
C PRO A 122 -5.03 23.71 -9.51
N ASP A 123 -5.95 24.38 -10.22
CA ASP A 123 -5.67 25.59 -10.99
C ASP A 123 -6.13 26.83 -10.20
N VAL A 124 -5.17 27.66 -9.81
CA VAL A 124 -5.43 28.91 -9.09
C VAL A 124 -6.24 29.92 -9.91
N ASN A 125 -6.24 29.80 -11.24
CA ASN A 125 -6.95 30.70 -12.14
C ASN A 125 -8.35 30.20 -12.49
N ASP A 126 -8.67 28.93 -12.22
CA ASP A 126 -9.97 28.33 -12.45
C ASP A 126 -10.48 27.61 -11.19
N PRO A 127 -11.25 28.28 -10.32
CA PRO A 127 -11.76 27.67 -9.09
C PRO A 127 -12.81 26.57 -9.36
N ALA A 128 -13.39 26.49 -10.55
CA ALA A 128 -14.35 25.46 -10.94
C ALA A 128 -13.68 24.18 -11.47
N PHE A 129 -12.43 24.26 -11.93
CA PHE A 129 -11.69 23.12 -12.47
C PHE A 129 -11.50 22.00 -11.42
N ARG A 130 -11.56 20.75 -11.88
CA ARG A 130 -11.26 19.53 -11.11
C ARG A 130 -10.46 18.58 -11.99
N ASN A 131 -9.38 18.01 -11.45
CA ASN A 131 -8.56 17.01 -12.13
C ASN A 131 -8.97 15.56 -11.84
N ILE A 132 -10.09 15.39 -11.13
CA ILE A 132 -10.71 14.11 -10.79
C ILE A 132 -12.22 14.28 -10.64
N THR A 133 -12.99 13.24 -10.96
CA THR A 133 -14.45 13.19 -10.73
C THR A 133 -14.76 12.34 -9.51
N PHE A 134 -15.96 12.51 -8.93
CA PHE A 134 -16.42 11.63 -7.86
C PHE A 134 -16.45 10.16 -8.31
N ASP A 135 -16.97 9.88 -9.51
CA ASP A 135 -17.02 8.53 -10.05
C ASP A 135 -15.62 7.92 -10.26
N GLY A 136 -14.64 8.73 -10.69
CA GLY A 136 -13.26 8.28 -10.81
C GLY A 136 -12.62 7.89 -9.48
N LEU A 137 -12.91 8.64 -8.40
CA LEU A 137 -12.48 8.25 -7.03
C LEU A 137 -13.17 6.95 -6.59
N VAL A 138 -14.47 6.83 -6.83
CA VAL A 138 -15.25 5.63 -6.47
C VAL A 138 -14.71 4.39 -7.18
N GLU A 139 -14.38 4.48 -8.47
CA GLU A 139 -13.79 3.37 -9.22
C GLU A 139 -12.42 2.97 -8.65
N ALA A 140 -11.53 3.93 -8.42
CA ALA A 140 -10.20 3.66 -7.87
C ALA A 140 -10.25 3.01 -6.48
N TYR A 141 -11.08 3.53 -5.56
CA TYR A 141 -11.22 2.95 -4.23
C TYR A 141 -11.87 1.57 -4.23
N ARG A 142 -12.84 1.33 -5.11
CA ARG A 142 -13.46 0.00 -5.25
C ARG A 142 -12.46 -1.04 -5.71
N GLU A 143 -11.61 -0.71 -6.68
CA GLU A 143 -10.55 -1.58 -7.16
C GLU A 143 -9.59 -1.95 -6.01
N SER A 144 -9.02 -0.95 -5.32
CA SER A 144 -8.12 -1.18 -4.19
C SER A 144 -8.75 -2.04 -3.09
N HIS A 145 -9.98 -1.73 -2.69
CA HIS A 145 -10.69 -2.48 -1.64
C HIS A 145 -10.95 -3.94 -2.05
N GLN A 146 -11.42 -4.18 -3.28
CA GLN A 146 -11.67 -5.53 -3.77
C GLN A 146 -10.38 -6.36 -3.87
N SER A 147 -9.29 -5.73 -4.29
CA SER A 147 -7.99 -6.36 -4.43
C SER A 147 -7.37 -6.75 -3.08
N ALA A 148 -7.57 -5.93 -2.04
CA ALA A 148 -7.11 -6.21 -0.67
C ALA A 148 -8.03 -7.19 0.09
N GLY A 149 -9.36 -7.05 -0.05
CA GLY A 149 -10.37 -7.76 0.74
C GLY A 149 -10.98 -9.00 0.11
N GLY A 150 -10.71 -9.31 -1.17
CA GLY A 150 -11.15 -10.58 -1.77
C GLY A 150 -10.74 -11.77 -0.88
N ARG A 151 -11.51 -12.88 -0.86
CA ARG A 151 -11.35 -14.06 0.04
C ARG A 151 -9.94 -14.69 0.15
N ARG A 152 -8.94 -14.17 -0.58
CA ARG A 152 -7.53 -14.57 -0.63
C ARG A 152 -6.54 -13.47 -0.18
N GLY A 153 -6.97 -12.22 -0.03
CA GLY A 153 -6.13 -11.06 0.29
C GLY A 153 -5.82 -10.93 1.78
N GLY A 154 -6.80 -11.21 2.66
CA GLY A 154 -6.54 -11.44 4.08
C GLY A 154 -6.55 -10.20 4.99
N SER A 155 -7.16 -9.09 4.58
CA SER A 155 -7.56 -8.03 5.52
C SER A 155 -8.77 -8.48 6.35
N ASP A 156 -8.80 -8.13 7.64
CA ASP A 156 -9.88 -8.52 8.57
C ASP A 156 -10.98 -7.44 8.69
N SER A 157 -10.82 -6.32 8.00
CA SER A 157 -11.75 -5.19 7.98
C SER A 157 -12.58 -5.21 6.68
N ASP A 158 -13.71 -5.91 6.72
CA ASP A 158 -14.81 -5.87 5.73
C ASP A 158 -16.00 -5.06 6.27
#